data_AF-A0A0A7I3Z9-F1
#
_entry.id   AF-A0A0A7I3Z9-F1
#
_cell.length_a   1.000
_cell.length_b   1.000
_cell.length_c   1.000
_cell.angle_alpha   90.00
_cell.angle_beta   90.00
_cell.angle_gamma   90.00
#
_symmetry.space_group_name_H-M   'P 1'
#
loop_
_entity.id
_entity.type
_entity.pdbx_description
1 polymer ?
#
loop_
_entity_poly.entity_id
_entity_poly.type
_entity_poly.pdbx_seq_one_letter_code
_entity_poly.pdbx_strand_id
1 'polypeptide(L)'
;MNEAKTGRSWLTEAKQDINQWSASMPKNADNQLIDWQWIASLDLEHGIGAAQNQSIDLIAVLNAADTALLPTPETTDFMQDSALSAQQLHNLLKKDLTVRDRLESIIAQCNTAFMTDFDRLIASYRLPRALAYANRRLCDEIAMLRRIGVATGLWTIAEERRERVTVPVLQPVAGADNRVNLDDIQDRTAQIVNGRAERRAAEREQKRASEYAMSRANLSGVTSPGGSRVFDYGALDSAGTGAGGSFGSFGSSADSAEAAQARRLADYKKSDWRDAYLPGRDLDTVMGIDIETTGTDPARVYIIDAGFEFMNMISPRPSGEPLGYCYEQGYYEAGDAYGQARLSFGVPAQNALLGNPLILDLTGIDVRDRAGTDFRLFDEWPEAQVGLLQRLEQQPYVAHNARFEHSFFMLNVAGYAESYRAGNITIIDTLPMSRRWDEGSIPDDEHPYGNNTLDAYAKRQGALDASQSERHLGLEDTHIMLVAMKHHLGVLHAEGRGPWSAAGRPGNGGKRCGKRW
;
A
#
# COMPACT_ATOMS: atom_id res chain seq x y z
N MET A 1 -3.03 27.38 -32.06
CA MET A 1 -3.54 26.69 -30.87
C MET A 1 -4.19 25.40 -31.36
N ASN A 2 -3.45 24.31 -31.38
CA ASN A 2 -4.03 22.98 -31.58
C ASN A 2 -4.24 22.42 -30.18
N GLU A 3 -5.47 22.06 -29.85
CA GLU A 3 -5.80 21.25 -28.68
C GLU A 3 -4.82 20.08 -28.61
N ALA A 4 -4.11 19.98 -27.48
CA ALA A 4 -3.35 18.80 -27.15
C ALA A 4 -4.33 17.62 -27.24
N LYS A 5 -4.16 16.76 -28.25
CA LYS A 5 -4.79 15.43 -28.27
C LYS A 5 -4.59 14.86 -26.87
N THR A 6 -5.70 14.66 -26.16
CA THR A 6 -5.74 14.20 -24.78
C THR A 6 -4.76 13.04 -24.62
N GLY A 7 -3.76 13.18 -23.74
CA GLY A 7 -2.69 12.21 -23.49
C GLY A 7 -3.15 10.89 -22.84
N ARG A 8 -4.41 10.50 -23.10
CA ARG A 8 -5.15 9.41 -22.46
C ARG A 8 -5.44 8.24 -23.41
N SER A 9 -4.97 8.28 -24.66
CA SER A 9 -5.13 7.18 -25.64
C SER A 9 -4.63 5.83 -25.12
N TRP A 10 -3.63 5.83 -24.23
CA TRP A 10 -3.08 4.64 -23.59
C TRP A 10 -4.13 3.85 -22.79
N LEU A 11 -5.20 4.48 -22.32
CA LEU A 11 -6.31 3.83 -21.60
C LEU A 11 -7.12 2.94 -22.54
N THR A 12 -7.36 3.41 -23.76
CA THR A 12 -8.02 2.63 -24.81
C THR A 12 -7.10 1.52 -25.31
N GLU A 13 -5.82 1.79 -25.47
CA GLU A 13 -4.83 0.77 -25.84
C GLU A 13 -4.69 -0.32 -24.77
N ALA A 14 -4.85 0.01 -23.48
CA ALA A 14 -4.80 -0.94 -22.38
C ALA A 14 -5.79 -2.11 -22.55
N LYS A 15 -6.93 -1.87 -23.20
CA LYS A 15 -7.94 -2.90 -23.45
C LYS A 15 -7.51 -3.97 -24.45
N GLN A 16 -6.47 -3.72 -25.26
CA GLN A 16 -5.90 -4.73 -26.15
C GLN A 16 -5.35 -5.93 -25.38
N ASP A 17 -5.00 -5.72 -24.11
CA ASP A 17 -4.46 -6.76 -23.24
C ASP A 17 -5.57 -7.68 -22.67
N ILE A 18 -6.87 -7.40 -22.87
CA ILE A 18 -7.97 -8.16 -22.24
C ILE A 18 -7.88 -9.66 -22.55
N ASN A 19 -7.52 -10.04 -23.78
CA ASN A 19 -7.46 -11.45 -24.17
C ASN A 19 -6.43 -12.23 -23.34
N GLN A 20 -5.21 -11.71 -23.17
CA GLN A 20 -4.17 -12.36 -22.35
C GLN A 20 -4.58 -12.46 -20.87
N TRP A 21 -5.21 -11.41 -20.35
CA TRP A 21 -5.71 -11.38 -18.97
C TRP A 21 -6.85 -12.37 -18.76
N SER A 22 -7.77 -12.47 -19.71
CA SER A 22 -8.91 -13.39 -19.63
C SER A 22 -8.52 -14.86 -19.63
N ALA A 23 -7.47 -15.21 -20.39
CA ALA A 23 -6.95 -16.57 -20.44
C ALA A 23 -6.24 -16.95 -19.13
N SER A 24 -5.49 -16.01 -18.55
CA SER A 24 -4.60 -16.26 -17.41
C SER A 24 -5.26 -16.02 -16.05
N MET A 25 -6.33 -15.23 -16.02
CA MET A 25 -7.02 -14.79 -14.81
C MET A 25 -8.55 -14.94 -14.98
N PRO A 26 -9.10 -16.16 -14.97
CA PRO A 26 -10.53 -16.38 -15.15
C PRO A 26 -11.37 -15.90 -13.96
N LYS A 27 -10.74 -15.70 -12.79
CA LYS A 27 -11.42 -15.35 -11.54
C LYS A 27 -10.79 -14.15 -10.84
N ASN A 28 -11.61 -13.40 -10.12
CA ASN A 28 -11.21 -12.27 -9.28
C ASN A 28 -10.72 -12.72 -7.88
N ALA A 29 -10.34 -11.76 -7.04
CA ALA A 29 -9.88 -12.00 -5.66
C ALA A 29 -10.98 -12.59 -4.74
N ASP A 30 -12.23 -12.59 -5.19
CA ASP A 30 -13.37 -13.16 -4.49
C ASP A 30 -13.78 -14.53 -5.07
N ASN A 31 -12.93 -15.12 -5.93
CA ASN A 31 -13.11 -16.43 -6.57
C ASN A 31 -14.34 -16.51 -7.49
N GLN A 32 -14.83 -15.36 -7.96
CA GLN A 32 -15.92 -15.24 -8.92
C GLN A 32 -15.37 -15.13 -10.34
N LEU A 33 -16.10 -15.66 -11.32
CA LEU A 33 -15.73 -15.51 -12.73
C LEU A 33 -15.75 -14.04 -13.15
N ILE A 34 -14.71 -13.63 -13.87
CA ILE A 34 -14.62 -12.28 -14.41
C ILE A 34 -15.34 -12.22 -15.75
N ASP A 35 -16.24 -11.24 -15.86
CA ASP A 35 -16.87 -10.85 -17.11
C ASP A 35 -15.96 -9.85 -17.84
N TRP A 36 -15.12 -10.39 -18.71
CA TRP A 36 -14.18 -9.60 -19.49
C TRP A 36 -14.87 -8.78 -20.58
N GLN A 37 -16.12 -9.12 -20.97
CA GLN A 37 -16.91 -8.30 -21.90
C GLN A 37 -17.38 -7.01 -21.22
N TRP A 38 -17.78 -7.09 -19.95
CA TRP A 38 -18.05 -5.90 -19.14
C TRP A 38 -16.81 -5.01 -18.98
N ILE A 39 -15.63 -5.59 -18.72
CA ILE A 39 -14.38 -4.81 -18.68
C ILE A 39 -14.11 -4.11 -20.02
N ALA A 40 -14.33 -4.82 -21.14
CA ALA A 40 -14.16 -4.24 -22.47
C ALA A 40 -15.13 -3.06 -22.73
N SER A 41 -16.32 -3.07 -22.13
CA SER A 41 -17.34 -2.03 -22.32
C SER A 41 -17.15 -0.78 -21.47
N LEU A 42 -16.30 -0.80 -20.43
CA LEU A 42 -16.04 0.37 -19.57
C LEU A 42 -15.39 1.52 -20.33
N ASP A 43 -15.91 2.74 -20.23
CA ASP A 43 -15.23 3.93 -20.78
C ASP A 43 -14.10 4.40 -19.84
N LEU A 44 -12.89 3.86 -20.04
CA LEU A 44 -11.73 4.20 -19.23
C LEU A 44 -11.21 5.62 -19.50
N GLU A 45 -11.49 6.18 -20.68
CA GLU A 45 -10.94 7.47 -21.12
C GLU A 45 -11.76 8.65 -20.57
N HIS A 46 -13.10 8.54 -20.65
CA HIS A 46 -14.01 9.59 -20.22
C HIS A 46 -14.55 9.38 -18.80
N GLY A 47 -14.36 8.18 -18.22
CA GLY A 47 -14.73 7.85 -16.85
C GLY A 47 -15.84 6.80 -16.76
N ILE A 48 -15.82 6.04 -15.67
CA ILE A 48 -16.71 4.89 -15.45
C ILE A 48 -17.87 5.16 -14.50
N GLY A 49 -17.93 6.38 -13.93
CA GLY A 49 -18.96 6.80 -12.99
C GLY A 49 -20.32 7.05 -13.63
N ALA A 50 -21.39 6.82 -12.88
CA ALA A 50 -22.76 6.93 -13.32
C ALA A 50 -23.19 8.38 -13.59
N ALA A 51 -22.66 9.33 -12.81
CA ALA A 51 -22.88 10.76 -13.00
C ALA A 51 -22.12 11.25 -14.24
N GLN A 52 -20.86 10.84 -14.39
CA GLN A 52 -20.06 11.12 -15.58
C GLN A 52 -20.73 10.59 -16.86
N ASN A 53 -21.23 9.34 -16.84
CA ASN A 53 -21.98 8.75 -17.96
C ASN A 53 -23.26 9.51 -18.33
N GLN A 54 -23.82 10.27 -17.39
CA GLN A 54 -25.00 11.11 -17.60
C GLN A 54 -24.63 12.59 -17.85
N SER A 55 -23.33 12.90 -17.97
CA SER A 55 -22.82 14.28 -18.13
C SER A 55 -23.28 15.22 -17.02
N ILE A 56 -23.41 14.71 -15.80
CA ILE A 56 -23.80 15.49 -14.62
C ILE A 56 -22.56 16.17 -14.04
N ASP A 57 -22.57 17.50 -13.98
CA ASP A 57 -21.50 18.27 -13.31
C ASP A 57 -21.72 18.28 -11.80
N LEU A 58 -21.09 17.33 -11.10
CA LEU A 58 -21.19 17.22 -9.65
C LEU A 58 -20.59 18.39 -8.87
N ILE A 59 -19.65 19.13 -9.45
CA ILE A 59 -19.09 20.32 -8.81
C ILE A 59 -20.14 21.43 -8.82
N ALA A 60 -20.80 21.65 -9.96
CA ALA A 60 -21.90 22.61 -10.06
C ALA A 60 -23.06 22.24 -9.14
N VAL A 61 -23.44 20.95 -9.09
CA VAL A 61 -24.50 20.46 -8.19
C VAL A 61 -24.14 20.70 -6.71
N LEU A 62 -22.91 20.40 -6.30
CA LEU A 62 -22.49 20.60 -4.92
C LEU A 62 -22.49 22.09 -4.54
N ASN A 63 -21.95 22.96 -5.40
CA ASN A 63 -21.94 24.41 -5.17
C ASN A 63 -23.37 24.97 -5.02
N ALA A 64 -24.33 24.47 -5.83
CA ALA A 64 -25.73 24.86 -5.71
C ALA A 64 -26.35 24.39 -4.38
N ALA A 65 -26.03 23.16 -3.94
CA ALA A 65 -26.52 22.61 -2.67
C ALA A 65 -25.98 23.38 -1.45
N ASP A 66 -24.69 23.73 -1.45
CA ASP A 66 -24.08 24.51 -0.37
C ASP A 66 -24.65 25.94 -0.31
N THR A 67 -25.00 26.54 -1.47
CA THR A 67 -25.60 27.88 -1.53
C THR A 67 -27.05 27.91 -1.03
N ALA A 68 -27.82 26.85 -1.27
CA ALA A 68 -29.23 26.75 -0.86
C ALA A 68 -29.42 26.71 0.68
N LEU A 69 -28.36 26.45 1.45
CA LEU A 69 -28.36 26.49 2.91
C LEU A 69 -28.13 27.89 3.50
N LEU A 70 -27.82 28.90 2.68
CA LEU A 70 -27.69 30.30 3.11
C LEU A 70 -29.06 31.00 3.01
N PRO A 71 -29.56 31.65 4.08
CA PRO A 71 -30.84 32.35 4.05
C PRO A 71 -30.69 33.62 3.20
N THR A 72 -31.13 33.59 1.95
CA THR A 72 -31.36 34.81 1.17
C THR A 72 -32.83 34.94 0.82
N PRO A 73 -33.48 36.08 1.15
CA PRO A 73 -34.75 36.42 0.55
C PRO A 73 -34.43 36.87 -0.88
N GLU A 74 -35.17 36.35 -1.86
CA GLU A 74 -35.06 36.68 -3.29
C GLU A 74 -34.05 35.83 -4.07
N THR A 75 -34.51 34.68 -4.57
CA THR A 75 -34.08 34.21 -5.90
C THR A 75 -35.26 33.57 -6.62
N THR A 76 -35.72 34.29 -7.65
CA THR A 76 -36.74 33.93 -8.63
C THR A 76 -36.22 32.91 -9.65
N ASP A 77 -36.98 31.83 -9.83
CA ASP A 77 -37.29 31.10 -11.08
C ASP A 77 -36.19 30.57 -12.05
N PHE A 78 -34.90 30.66 -11.74
CA PHE A 78 -33.83 30.09 -12.60
C PHE A 78 -33.12 28.84 -12.05
N MET A 79 -33.52 28.29 -10.88
CA MET A 79 -32.78 27.23 -10.17
C MET A 79 -33.33 25.80 -10.29
N GLN A 80 -34.29 25.54 -11.18
CA GLN A 80 -34.95 24.21 -11.24
C GLN A 80 -34.20 23.12 -12.04
N ASP A 81 -33.20 23.47 -12.88
CA ASP A 81 -32.52 22.48 -13.75
C ASP A 81 -31.23 21.87 -13.16
N SER A 82 -30.72 22.37 -12.02
CA SER A 82 -29.42 21.95 -11.44
C SER A 82 -29.51 21.09 -10.19
N ALA A 83 -30.72 20.75 -9.71
CA ALA A 83 -30.91 20.00 -8.48
C ALA A 83 -31.14 18.50 -8.76
N LEU A 84 -30.26 17.63 -8.27
CA LEU A 84 -30.49 16.18 -8.29
C LEU A 84 -31.61 15.82 -7.29
N SER A 85 -32.61 15.05 -7.74
CA SER A 85 -33.57 14.47 -6.80
C SER A 85 -32.89 13.45 -5.88
N ALA A 86 -33.43 13.26 -4.68
CA ALA A 86 -32.91 12.30 -3.71
C ALA A 86 -32.79 10.87 -4.29
N GLN A 87 -33.78 10.46 -5.09
CA GLN A 87 -33.77 9.15 -5.75
C GLN A 87 -32.72 9.04 -6.85
N GLN A 88 -32.49 10.11 -7.62
CA GLN A 88 -31.40 10.14 -8.61
C GLN A 88 -30.04 10.03 -7.92
N LEU A 89 -29.81 10.81 -6.85
CA LEU A 89 -28.56 10.75 -6.09
C LEU A 89 -28.30 9.35 -5.52
N HIS A 90 -29.33 8.73 -4.93
CA HIS A 90 -29.27 7.33 -4.46
C HIS A 90 -28.89 6.37 -5.59
N ASN A 91 -29.54 6.48 -6.76
CA ASN A 91 -29.31 5.57 -7.88
C ASN A 91 -27.90 5.71 -8.48
N LEU A 92 -27.38 6.95 -8.56
CA LEU A 92 -26.00 7.22 -8.97
C LEU A 92 -25.02 6.53 -8.02
N LEU A 93 -25.13 6.83 -6.73
CA LEU A 93 -24.22 6.28 -5.71
C LEU A 93 -24.28 4.76 -5.63
N LYS A 94 -25.47 4.16 -5.71
CA LYS A 94 -25.66 2.70 -5.75
C LYS A 94 -24.94 2.06 -6.94
N LYS A 95 -25.06 2.67 -8.12
CA LYS A 95 -24.44 2.17 -9.34
C LYS A 95 -22.92 2.25 -9.24
N ASP A 96 -22.38 3.37 -8.74
CA ASP A 96 -20.95 3.57 -8.63
C ASP A 96 -20.28 2.66 -7.60
N LEU A 97 -20.91 2.47 -6.44
CA LEU A 97 -20.45 1.50 -5.43
C LEU A 97 -20.41 0.08 -6.01
N THR A 98 -21.42 -0.28 -6.82
CA THR A 98 -21.45 -1.60 -7.49
C THR A 98 -20.31 -1.76 -8.50
N VAL A 99 -20.03 -0.72 -9.29
CA VAL A 99 -18.90 -0.71 -10.24
C VAL A 99 -17.57 -0.83 -9.50
N ARG A 100 -17.37 -0.01 -8.45
CA ARG A 100 -16.14 0.01 -7.64
C ARG A 100 -15.88 -1.35 -7.00
N ASP A 101 -16.87 -1.94 -6.32
CA ASP A 101 -16.73 -3.24 -5.66
C ASP A 101 -16.30 -4.34 -6.65
N ARG A 102 -16.90 -4.35 -7.84
CA ARG A 102 -16.56 -5.30 -8.92
C ARG A 102 -15.14 -5.06 -9.43
N LEU A 103 -14.78 -3.81 -9.68
CA LEU A 103 -13.49 -3.42 -10.25
C LEU A 103 -12.33 -3.71 -9.28
N GLU A 104 -12.48 -3.38 -8.01
CA GLU A 104 -11.46 -3.59 -6.99
C GLU A 104 -11.19 -5.07 -6.72
N SER A 105 -12.19 -5.93 -6.87
CA SER A 105 -11.99 -7.39 -6.81
C SER A 105 -11.06 -7.90 -7.92
N ILE A 106 -11.09 -7.27 -9.08
CA ILE A 106 -10.26 -7.62 -10.24
C ILE A 106 -8.86 -7.06 -10.00
N ILE A 107 -8.73 -5.77 -9.70
CA ILE A 107 -7.43 -5.11 -9.44
C ILE A 107 -6.65 -5.84 -8.33
N ALA A 108 -7.33 -6.25 -7.25
CA ALA A 108 -6.71 -6.97 -6.13
C ALA A 108 -6.08 -8.32 -6.53
N GLN A 109 -6.54 -8.95 -7.61
CA GLN A 109 -6.02 -10.23 -8.11
C GLN A 109 -4.94 -10.06 -9.20
N CYS A 110 -4.90 -8.90 -9.88
CA CYS A 110 -3.98 -8.65 -11.00
C CYS A 110 -2.50 -8.82 -10.62
N ASN A 111 -2.08 -8.30 -9.46
CA ASN A 111 -0.70 -8.41 -8.98
C ASN A 111 -0.26 -9.87 -8.87
N THR A 112 -1.09 -10.70 -8.22
CA THR A 112 -0.81 -12.14 -8.07
C THR A 112 -0.75 -12.80 -9.44
N ALA A 113 -1.78 -12.62 -10.27
CA ALA A 113 -1.85 -13.25 -11.58
C ALA A 113 -0.63 -12.92 -12.46
N PHE A 114 -0.20 -11.65 -12.50
CA PHE A 114 0.95 -11.22 -13.29
C PHE A 114 2.29 -11.74 -12.76
N MET A 115 2.46 -11.75 -11.43
CA MET A 115 3.72 -12.19 -10.81
C MET A 115 3.86 -13.72 -10.80
N THR A 116 2.75 -14.46 -10.87
CA THR A 116 2.73 -15.93 -10.94
C THR A 116 2.52 -16.48 -12.35
N ASP A 117 2.40 -15.61 -13.36
CA ASP A 117 2.37 -15.98 -14.78
C ASP A 117 3.79 -16.34 -15.26
N PHE A 118 4.22 -17.56 -14.91
CA PHE A 118 5.56 -18.06 -15.24
C PHE A 118 5.74 -18.33 -16.73
N ASP A 119 4.66 -18.65 -17.44
CA ASP A 119 4.64 -18.88 -18.89
C ASP A 119 4.66 -17.56 -19.68
N ARG A 120 4.60 -16.41 -18.99
CA ARG A 120 4.65 -15.05 -19.56
C ARG A 120 3.53 -14.81 -20.59
N LEU A 121 2.36 -15.40 -20.37
CA LEU A 121 1.18 -15.19 -21.22
C LEU A 121 0.67 -13.76 -21.14
N ILE A 122 0.82 -13.11 -19.99
CA ILE A 122 0.51 -11.70 -19.77
C ILE A 122 1.77 -10.88 -20.06
N ALA A 123 1.79 -10.24 -21.23
CA ALA A 123 2.94 -9.45 -21.67
C ALA A 123 3.07 -8.11 -20.94
N SER A 124 1.96 -7.54 -20.46
CA SER A 124 1.89 -6.16 -19.97
C SER A 124 0.91 -6.00 -18.80
N TYR A 125 1.28 -5.10 -17.88
CA TYR A 125 0.52 -4.66 -16.71
C TYR A 125 -0.31 -3.39 -16.97
N ARG A 126 -0.39 -2.96 -18.23
CA ARG A 126 -1.10 -1.74 -18.65
C ARG A 126 -2.59 -1.77 -18.32
N LEU A 127 -3.27 -2.91 -18.49
CA LEU A 127 -4.71 -3.03 -18.17
C LEU A 127 -5.01 -2.78 -16.69
N PRO A 128 -4.40 -3.49 -15.71
CA PRO A 128 -4.57 -3.19 -14.29
C PRO A 128 -4.33 -1.72 -13.94
N ARG A 129 -3.30 -1.10 -14.55
CA ARG A 129 -3.01 0.33 -14.38
C ARG A 129 -4.14 1.23 -14.87
N ALA A 130 -4.70 0.94 -16.05
CA ALA A 130 -5.84 1.68 -16.58
C ALA A 130 -7.11 1.50 -15.74
N LEU A 131 -7.35 0.29 -15.20
CA LEU A 131 -8.45 0.04 -14.28
C LEU A 131 -8.30 0.82 -12.98
N ALA A 132 -7.10 0.85 -12.38
CA ALA A 132 -6.83 1.65 -11.18
C ALA A 132 -6.97 3.16 -11.45
N TYR A 133 -6.46 3.65 -12.57
CA TYR A 133 -6.65 5.04 -13.00
C TYR A 133 -8.13 5.46 -13.04
N ALA A 134 -8.98 4.62 -13.63
CA ALA A 134 -10.42 4.87 -13.69
C ALA A 134 -11.10 4.73 -12.32
N ASN A 135 -10.65 3.78 -11.49
CA ASN A 135 -11.20 3.56 -10.15
C ASN A 135 -10.95 4.74 -9.20
N ARG A 136 -9.78 5.41 -9.28
CA ARG A 136 -9.50 6.60 -8.47
C ARG A 136 -10.49 7.73 -8.75
N ARG A 137 -10.78 7.99 -10.02
CA ARG A 137 -11.77 8.99 -10.45
C ARG A 137 -13.19 8.58 -10.07
N LEU A 138 -13.53 7.28 -10.14
CA LEU A 138 -14.79 6.77 -9.60
C LEU A 138 -14.91 6.99 -8.09
N CYS A 139 -13.82 6.85 -7.34
CA CYS A 139 -13.80 7.12 -5.90
C CYS A 139 -14.05 8.60 -5.58
N ASP A 140 -13.48 9.51 -6.39
CA ASP A 140 -13.77 10.94 -6.29
C ASP A 140 -15.27 11.23 -6.54
N GLU A 141 -15.85 10.62 -7.57
CA GLU A 141 -17.28 10.75 -7.89
C GLU A 141 -18.16 10.23 -6.75
N ILE A 142 -17.86 9.05 -6.19
CA ILE A 142 -18.56 8.49 -5.02
C ILE A 142 -18.49 9.44 -3.83
N ALA A 143 -17.32 10.02 -3.57
CA ALA A 143 -17.14 10.95 -2.46
C ALA A 143 -17.91 12.26 -2.69
N MET A 144 -17.95 12.77 -3.91
CA MET A 144 -18.78 13.92 -4.30
C MET A 144 -20.27 13.65 -4.10
N LEU A 145 -20.80 12.50 -4.55
CA LEU A 145 -22.20 12.11 -4.37
C LEU A 145 -22.57 12.01 -2.88
N ARG A 146 -21.68 11.46 -2.05
CA ARG A 146 -21.86 11.42 -0.59
C ARG A 146 -21.91 12.82 0.00
N ARG A 147 -21.00 13.71 -0.41
CA ARG A 147 -20.95 15.11 0.06
C ARG A 147 -22.20 15.90 -0.34
N ILE A 148 -22.71 15.70 -1.57
CA ILE A 148 -23.97 16.29 -2.03
C ILE A 148 -25.14 15.83 -1.16
N GLY A 149 -25.20 14.54 -0.80
CA GLY A 149 -26.25 14.04 0.10
C GLY A 149 -26.19 14.61 1.51
N VAL A 150 -24.99 14.91 2.02
CA VAL A 150 -24.81 15.67 3.26
C VAL A 150 -25.31 17.11 3.10
N ALA A 151 -24.88 17.81 2.04
CA ALA A 151 -25.27 19.20 1.78
C ALA A 151 -26.80 19.35 1.56
N THR A 152 -27.46 18.34 1.01
CA THR A 152 -28.92 18.31 0.81
C THR A 152 -29.70 17.77 2.00
N GLY A 153 -29.03 17.44 3.11
CA GLY A 153 -29.67 17.01 4.37
C GLY A 153 -30.32 15.61 4.30
N LEU A 154 -29.84 14.73 3.41
CA LEU A 154 -30.36 13.36 3.29
C LEU A 154 -29.72 12.41 4.32
N TRP A 155 -28.43 12.59 4.58
CA TRP A 155 -27.67 11.77 5.53
C TRP A 155 -26.51 12.55 6.14
N THR A 156 -25.97 12.05 7.24
CA THR A 156 -24.64 12.39 7.77
C THR A 156 -23.67 11.24 7.48
N ILE A 157 -22.37 11.49 7.64
CA ILE A 157 -21.30 10.49 7.43
C ILE A 157 -20.52 10.35 8.73
N ALA A 158 -20.36 9.12 9.20
CA ALA A 158 -19.47 8.78 10.30
C ALA A 158 -18.33 7.88 9.78
N GLU A 159 -17.10 8.17 10.16
CA GLU A 159 -15.96 7.28 9.90
C GLU A 159 -15.91 6.20 10.97
N GLU A 160 -16.14 4.95 10.59
CA GLU A 160 -16.15 3.82 11.50
C GLU A 160 -15.01 2.85 11.21
N ARG A 161 -14.17 2.59 12.23
CA ARG A 161 -13.17 1.52 12.15
C ARG A 161 -13.85 0.16 12.30
N ARG A 162 -13.93 -0.59 11.21
CA ARG A 162 -14.52 -1.94 11.15
C ARG A 162 -13.42 -2.98 10.96
N GLU A 163 -12.89 -3.46 12.08
CA GLU A 163 -11.71 -4.33 12.18
C GLU A 163 -10.47 -3.74 11.49
N ARG A 164 -10.25 -4.10 10.23
CA ARG A 164 -9.02 -3.84 9.47
C ARG A 164 -9.03 -2.53 8.72
N VAL A 165 -10.21 -1.97 8.46
CA VAL A 165 -10.37 -0.78 7.63
C VAL A 165 -11.33 0.20 8.27
N THR A 166 -11.09 1.48 8.05
CA THR A 166 -12.04 2.55 8.34
C THR A 166 -12.91 2.77 7.11
N VAL A 167 -14.22 2.88 7.29
CA VAL A 167 -15.17 3.12 6.21
C VAL A 167 -16.15 4.22 6.56
N PRO A 168 -16.59 5.03 5.58
CA PRO A 168 -17.68 5.98 5.77
C PRO A 168 -19.01 5.24 5.86
N VAL A 169 -19.80 5.59 6.88
CA VAL A 169 -21.12 5.03 7.16
C VAL A 169 -22.15 6.13 7.06
N LEU A 170 -23.14 5.93 6.19
CA LEU A 170 -24.22 6.90 5.99
C LEU A 170 -25.28 6.69 7.08
N GLN A 171 -25.62 7.76 7.79
CA GLN A 171 -26.67 7.76 8.82
C GLN A 171 -27.80 8.68 8.39
N PRO A 172 -29.07 8.28 8.54
CA PRO A 172 -30.17 9.12 8.09
C PRO A 172 -30.29 10.37 8.97
N VAL A 173 -30.63 11.50 8.35
CA VAL A 173 -31.03 12.71 9.09
C VAL A 173 -32.49 12.53 9.53
N ALA A 174 -32.81 12.94 10.76
CA ALA A 174 -34.16 12.81 11.31
C ALA A 174 -35.22 13.42 10.36
N GLY A 175 -36.21 12.61 9.95
CA GLY A 175 -37.25 13.03 9.00
C GLY A 175 -36.91 12.83 7.52
N ALA A 176 -35.71 12.33 7.20
CA ALA A 176 -35.30 11.92 5.85
C ALA A 176 -35.45 10.40 5.61
N ASP A 177 -35.81 9.62 6.64
CA ASP A 177 -35.82 8.15 6.64
C ASP A 177 -36.65 7.50 5.51
N ASN A 178 -37.69 8.19 5.04
CA ASN A 178 -38.58 7.70 3.98
C ASN A 178 -38.20 8.17 2.57
N ARG A 179 -37.12 8.96 2.41
CA ARG A 179 -36.76 9.57 1.12
C ARG A 179 -35.85 8.69 0.27
N VAL A 180 -34.95 7.94 0.91
CA VAL A 180 -33.96 7.06 0.27
C VAL A 180 -33.63 5.87 1.17
N ASN A 181 -33.41 4.70 0.58
CA ASN A 181 -32.94 3.54 1.33
C ASN A 181 -31.41 3.58 1.48
N LEU A 182 -30.90 3.85 2.68
CA LEU A 182 -29.45 3.94 2.89
C LEU A 182 -28.74 2.59 2.85
N ASP A 183 -29.43 1.48 3.16
CA ASP A 183 -28.81 0.15 3.19
C ASP A 183 -28.25 -0.27 1.83
N ASP A 184 -28.90 0.18 0.75
CA ASP A 184 -28.52 -0.09 -0.63
C ASP A 184 -27.26 0.67 -1.08
N ILE A 185 -26.83 1.69 -0.33
CA ILE A 185 -25.74 2.62 -0.66
C ILE A 185 -24.67 2.70 0.43
N GLN A 186 -24.66 1.76 1.38
CA GLN A 186 -23.58 1.63 2.35
C GLN A 186 -22.28 1.15 1.69
N ASP A 187 -21.15 1.63 2.20
CA ASP A 187 -19.84 1.16 1.76
C ASP A 187 -19.59 -0.29 2.23
N ARG A 188 -19.31 -1.18 1.27
CA ARG A 188 -19.08 -2.61 1.55
C ARG A 188 -17.60 -2.99 1.71
N THR A 189 -16.69 -2.01 1.69
CA THR A 189 -15.24 -2.26 1.72
C THR A 189 -14.85 -3.10 2.94
N ALA A 190 -15.42 -2.82 4.11
CA ALA A 190 -15.08 -3.55 5.34
C ALA A 190 -15.45 -5.05 5.24
N GLN A 191 -16.66 -5.36 4.81
CA GLN A 191 -17.11 -6.74 4.63
C GLN A 191 -16.24 -7.48 3.60
N ILE A 192 -15.90 -6.81 2.50
CA ILE A 192 -15.07 -7.40 1.42
C ILE A 192 -13.64 -7.67 1.92
N VAL A 193 -12.99 -6.69 2.55
CA VAL A 193 -11.61 -6.81 3.02
C VAL A 193 -11.49 -7.83 4.15
N ASN A 194 -12.42 -7.82 5.11
CA ASN A 194 -12.44 -8.80 6.19
C ASN A 194 -12.72 -10.21 5.66
N GLY A 195 -13.72 -10.39 4.78
CA GLY A 195 -13.99 -11.67 4.14
C GLY A 195 -12.81 -12.22 3.32
N ARG A 196 -12.07 -11.37 2.61
CA ARG A 196 -10.81 -11.75 1.93
C ARG A 196 -9.72 -12.17 2.92
N ALA A 197 -9.62 -11.48 4.06
CA ALA A 197 -8.64 -11.82 5.09
C ALA A 197 -8.95 -13.18 5.74
N GLU A 198 -10.22 -13.44 6.05
CA GLU A 198 -10.71 -14.72 6.58
C GLU A 198 -10.45 -15.88 5.62
N ARG A 199 -10.78 -15.72 4.33
CA ARG A 199 -10.49 -16.76 3.32
C ARG A 199 -9.00 -17.07 3.22
N ARG A 200 -8.15 -16.05 3.19
CA ARG A 200 -6.69 -16.24 3.20
C ARG A 200 -6.19 -16.92 4.47
N ALA A 201 -6.83 -16.68 5.62
CA ALA A 201 -6.49 -17.37 6.86
C ALA A 201 -6.88 -18.85 6.78
N ALA A 202 -8.09 -19.15 6.32
CA ALA A 202 -8.58 -20.52 6.14
C ALA A 202 -7.75 -21.31 5.13
N GLU A 203 -7.39 -20.72 3.98
CA GLU A 203 -6.51 -21.34 2.98
C GLU A 203 -5.13 -21.69 3.56
N ARG A 204 -4.55 -20.80 4.36
CA ARG A 204 -3.26 -21.06 5.03
C ARG A 204 -3.37 -22.19 6.05
N GLU A 205 -4.46 -22.23 6.81
CA GLU A 205 -4.72 -23.30 7.78
C GLU A 205 -4.88 -24.65 7.10
N GLN A 206 -5.68 -24.70 6.02
CA GLN A 206 -5.84 -25.91 5.21
C GLN A 206 -4.51 -26.38 4.62
N LYS A 207 -3.69 -25.46 4.11
CA LYS A 207 -2.37 -25.78 3.55
C LYS A 207 -1.43 -26.33 4.62
N ARG A 208 -1.41 -25.73 5.82
CA ARG A 208 -0.65 -26.25 6.98
C ARG A 208 -1.12 -27.63 7.42
N ALA A 209 -2.43 -27.86 7.47
CA ALA A 209 -2.99 -29.17 7.81
C ALA A 209 -2.59 -30.23 6.77
N SER A 210 -2.61 -29.87 5.48
CA SER A 210 -2.16 -30.74 4.39
C SER A 210 -0.66 -31.03 4.47
N GLU A 211 0.18 -30.03 4.69
CA GLU A 211 1.63 -30.19 4.89
C GLU A 211 1.94 -31.08 6.11
N TYR A 212 1.20 -30.91 7.20
CA TYR A 212 1.32 -31.74 8.40
C TYR A 212 0.84 -33.18 8.16
N ALA A 213 -0.22 -33.39 7.39
CA ALA A 213 -0.67 -34.72 7.01
C ALA A 213 0.36 -35.44 6.12
N MET A 214 0.96 -34.71 5.16
CA MET A 214 2.02 -35.22 4.28
C MET A 214 3.31 -35.55 5.06
N SER A 215 3.70 -34.72 6.03
CA SER A 215 4.88 -35.00 6.87
C SER A 215 4.66 -36.24 7.73
N ARG A 216 3.45 -36.43 8.29
CA ARG A 216 3.08 -37.67 8.99
C ARG A 216 3.06 -38.90 8.07
N ALA A 217 2.54 -38.76 6.85
CA ALA A 217 2.52 -39.85 5.88
C ALA A 217 3.94 -40.28 5.49
N ASN A 218 4.83 -39.32 5.20
CA ASN A 218 6.23 -39.59 4.89
C ASN A 218 7.00 -40.20 6.07
N LEU A 219 6.72 -39.79 7.31
CA LEU A 219 7.32 -40.38 8.50
C LEU A 219 6.80 -41.81 8.78
N SER A 220 5.51 -42.08 8.49
CA SER A 220 4.92 -43.42 8.61
C SER A 220 5.43 -44.41 7.55
N GLY A 221 5.92 -43.92 6.41
CA GLY A 221 6.59 -44.72 5.38
C GLY A 221 7.99 -45.19 5.77
N VAL A 222 8.66 -44.51 6.70
CA VAL A 222 9.99 -44.90 7.23
C VAL A 222 9.88 -45.95 8.35
N THR A 223 8.69 -46.17 8.91
CA THR A 223 8.47 -47.14 10.00
C THR A 223 7.65 -48.37 9.61
N SER A 224 7.37 -48.59 8.32
CA SER A 224 6.75 -49.85 7.87
C SER A 224 7.80 -50.96 7.69
N PRO A 225 7.65 -52.11 8.37
CA PRO A 225 8.71 -53.11 8.52
C PRO A 225 8.80 -54.01 7.28
N GLY A 226 9.87 -53.87 6.51
CA GLY A 226 10.19 -54.80 5.42
C GLY A 226 11.58 -54.58 4.86
N GLY A 227 12.57 -55.35 5.35
CA GLY A 227 13.78 -55.67 4.59
C GLY A 227 15.14 -55.38 5.24
N SER A 228 15.67 -56.41 5.89
CA SER A 228 17.10 -56.79 6.02
C SER A 228 18.05 -56.09 7.02
N ARG A 229 18.34 -56.87 8.08
CA ARG A 229 19.58 -57.09 8.87
C ARG A 229 20.84 -56.38 8.35
N VAL A 230 21.74 -55.81 9.14
CA VAL A 230 22.54 -56.30 10.29
C VAL A 230 23.09 -55.02 10.97
N PHE A 231 22.97 -54.77 12.28
CA PHE A 231 23.93 -55.13 13.33
C PHE A 231 23.27 -54.95 14.70
N ASP A 232 23.45 -55.96 15.54
CA ASP A 232 23.12 -56.01 16.96
C ASP A 232 24.42 -55.85 17.76
N TYR A 233 24.40 -55.03 18.82
CA TYR A 233 24.88 -55.41 20.16
C TYR A 233 24.50 -54.35 21.20
N GLY A 234 23.68 -54.74 22.19
CA GLY A 234 23.85 -54.32 23.59
C GLY A 234 22.73 -53.52 24.27
N ALA A 235 21.70 -54.23 24.78
CA ALA A 235 21.26 -54.30 26.20
C ALA A 235 21.72 -53.17 27.17
N LEU A 236 20.96 -52.57 28.10
CA LEU A 236 19.68 -52.71 28.83
C LEU A 236 19.43 -51.29 29.41
N ASP A 237 18.22 -50.78 29.69
CA ASP A 237 17.39 -51.18 30.83
C ASP A 237 16.01 -50.53 30.74
N SER A 238 15.01 -51.26 31.26
CA SER A 238 13.59 -50.92 31.25
C SER A 238 13.13 -50.54 32.65
N ALA A 239 12.39 -49.43 32.79
CA ALA A 239 11.40 -49.26 33.85
C ALA A 239 10.37 -48.21 33.41
N GLY A 240 9.17 -48.69 33.08
CA GLY A 240 8.00 -47.86 32.84
C GLY A 240 7.24 -47.55 34.13
N THR A 241 6.51 -46.43 34.11
CA THR A 241 5.25 -46.10 34.81
C THR A 241 4.95 -44.65 34.37
N GLY A 242 3.80 -44.27 33.83
CA GLY A 242 2.44 -44.54 34.28
C GLY A 242 1.83 -43.17 34.64
N ALA A 243 0.83 -42.74 33.88
CA ALA A 243 0.24 -41.40 33.89
C ALA A 243 -0.36 -40.96 35.24
N GLY A 244 -0.37 -39.64 35.46
CA GLY A 244 -1.19 -38.98 36.48
C GLY A 244 -1.38 -37.50 36.14
N GLY A 245 -2.59 -37.14 35.68
CA GLY A 245 -2.96 -35.76 35.40
C GLY A 245 -3.00 -34.92 36.68
N SER A 246 -2.58 -33.66 36.56
CA SER A 246 -2.81 -32.66 37.60
C SER A 246 -3.54 -31.47 36.97
N PHE A 247 -4.80 -31.33 37.38
CA PHE A 247 -5.66 -30.19 37.16
C PHE A 247 -5.20 -29.03 38.05
N GLY A 248 -5.07 -27.84 37.45
CA GLY A 248 -5.30 -26.54 38.09
C GLY A 248 -4.34 -26.12 39.22
N SER A 249 -3.34 -25.31 38.87
CA SER A 249 -2.90 -24.24 39.75
C SER A 249 -3.17 -22.91 39.05
N PHE A 250 -4.05 -22.10 39.64
CA PHE A 250 -4.37 -20.76 39.17
C PHE A 250 -3.14 -19.88 39.38
N GLY A 251 -2.36 -19.73 38.32
CA GLY A 251 -1.20 -18.84 38.25
C GLY A 251 -1.63 -17.39 38.45
N SER A 252 -0.78 -16.65 39.16
CA SER A 252 -0.99 -15.26 39.51
C SER A 252 -1.13 -14.40 38.24
N SER A 253 -1.83 -13.27 38.35
CA SER A 253 -1.97 -12.30 37.24
C SER A 253 -0.63 -11.78 36.70
N ALA A 254 0.46 -11.86 37.48
CA ALA A 254 1.81 -11.49 37.05
C ALA A 254 2.44 -12.51 36.06
N ASP A 255 2.17 -13.81 36.24
CA ASP A 255 2.67 -14.87 35.34
C ASP A 255 2.11 -14.73 33.91
N SER A 256 1.00 -14.01 33.75
CA SER A 256 0.35 -13.81 32.46
C SER A 256 0.98 -12.70 31.62
N ALA A 257 1.48 -11.63 32.25
CA ALA A 257 2.05 -10.47 31.58
C ALA A 257 3.47 -10.76 31.07
N GLU A 258 4.31 -11.36 31.91
CA GLU A 258 5.67 -11.80 31.51
C GLU A 258 5.61 -12.88 30.44
N ALA A 259 4.70 -13.85 30.56
CA ALA A 259 4.48 -14.85 29.50
C ALA A 259 3.97 -14.23 28.20
N ALA A 260 3.12 -13.20 28.26
CA ALA A 260 2.68 -12.47 27.08
C ALA A 260 3.82 -11.67 26.44
N GLN A 261 4.64 -10.99 27.23
CA GLN A 261 5.81 -10.26 26.75
C GLN A 261 6.84 -11.21 26.12
N ALA A 262 7.12 -12.35 26.75
CA ALA A 262 8.01 -13.38 26.21
C ALA A 262 7.49 -13.94 24.87
N ARG A 263 6.17 -14.13 24.73
CA ARG A 263 5.54 -14.53 23.46
C ARG A 263 5.67 -13.45 22.39
N ARG A 264 5.38 -12.18 22.73
CA ARG A 264 5.54 -11.04 21.81
C ARG A 264 6.99 -10.94 21.32
N LEU A 265 7.96 -11.07 22.23
CA LEU A 265 9.38 -11.04 21.91
C LEU A 265 9.80 -12.21 21.00
N ALA A 266 9.32 -13.42 21.29
CA ALA A 266 9.59 -14.59 20.47
C ALA A 266 9.01 -14.44 19.06
N ASP A 267 7.78 -13.94 18.94
CA ASP A 267 7.14 -13.65 17.65
C ASP A 267 7.83 -12.51 16.90
N TYR A 268 8.27 -11.48 17.62
CA TYR A 268 8.98 -10.34 17.05
C TYR A 268 10.31 -10.76 16.41
N LYS A 269 11.07 -11.67 17.06
CA LYS A 269 12.38 -12.16 16.60
C LYS A 269 12.33 -13.32 15.60
N LYS A 270 11.15 -13.92 15.34
CA LYS A 270 11.00 -14.95 14.30
C LYS A 270 11.47 -14.40 12.95
N SER A 271 12.16 -15.25 12.19
CA SER A 271 12.57 -14.91 10.82
C SER A 271 11.34 -14.52 10.01
N ASP A 272 11.43 -13.34 9.39
CA ASP A 272 10.40 -12.80 8.52
C ASP A 272 10.81 -13.07 7.07
N TRP A 273 9.85 -13.34 6.20
CA TRP A 273 10.14 -13.47 4.77
C TRP A 273 10.73 -12.16 4.19
N ARG A 274 10.48 -11.03 4.88
CA ARG A 274 11.11 -9.73 4.61
C ARG A 274 12.58 -9.63 4.97
N ASP A 275 13.15 -10.60 5.68
CA ASP A 275 14.61 -10.68 5.91
C ASP A 275 15.38 -10.71 4.57
N ALA A 276 14.72 -11.12 3.49
CA ALA A 276 15.25 -11.05 2.13
C ALA A 276 15.48 -9.62 1.62
N TYR A 277 14.95 -8.59 2.29
CA TYR A 277 15.05 -7.18 1.88
C TYR A 277 16.20 -6.46 2.58
N LEU A 278 16.86 -7.13 3.52
CA LEU A 278 18.01 -6.58 4.22
C LEU A 278 19.15 -6.30 3.23
N PRO A 279 19.90 -5.21 3.45
CA PRO A 279 21.07 -4.87 2.64
C PRO A 279 22.14 -5.95 2.77
N GLY A 280 22.91 -6.13 1.70
CA GLY A 280 24.04 -7.06 1.67
C GLY A 280 25.38 -6.35 1.85
N ARG A 281 26.46 -7.13 1.96
CA ARG A 281 27.83 -6.62 2.23
C ARG A 281 28.37 -5.67 1.17
N ASP A 282 27.94 -5.81 -0.08
CA ASP A 282 28.49 -5.06 -1.22
C ASP A 282 27.63 -3.83 -1.56
N LEU A 283 26.71 -3.44 -0.67
CA LEU A 283 25.86 -2.27 -0.85
C LEU A 283 26.63 -0.98 -0.55
N ASP A 284 26.84 -0.16 -1.57
CA ASP A 284 27.40 1.18 -1.41
C ASP A 284 26.39 2.24 -1.88
N THR A 285 26.24 2.44 -3.18
CA THR A 285 25.33 3.48 -3.71
C THR A 285 23.87 3.01 -3.73
N VAL A 286 22.98 3.82 -3.13
CA VAL A 286 21.53 3.61 -3.10
C VAL A 286 20.77 4.91 -3.38
N MET A 287 19.51 4.78 -3.81
CA MET A 287 18.58 5.90 -3.94
C MET A 287 17.50 5.69 -2.93
N GLY A 288 17.39 6.61 -1.99
CA GLY A 288 16.21 6.64 -1.15
C GLY A 288 15.05 7.22 -1.96
N ILE A 289 13.84 6.73 -1.69
CA ILE A 289 12.61 7.30 -2.21
C ILE A 289 11.50 7.18 -1.18
N ASP A 290 10.72 8.23 -1.08
CA ASP A 290 9.50 8.28 -0.28
C ASP A 290 8.42 9.09 -1.02
N ILE A 291 7.16 8.73 -0.81
CA ILE A 291 6.01 9.33 -1.49
C ILE A 291 4.92 9.72 -0.50
N GLU A 292 4.36 10.91 -0.68
CA GLU A 292 3.14 11.34 0.00
C GLU A 292 1.93 11.18 -0.89
N THR A 293 0.81 10.81 -0.27
CA THR A 293 -0.40 10.40 -0.99
C THR A 293 -1.66 10.92 -0.30
N THR A 294 -2.77 10.99 -1.04
CA THR A 294 -4.05 11.41 -0.45
C THR A 294 -4.73 10.32 0.41
N GLY A 295 -4.07 9.18 0.62
CA GLY A 295 -4.50 8.07 1.46
C GLY A 295 -3.74 6.78 1.12
N THR A 296 -4.16 5.63 1.64
CA THR A 296 -3.28 4.44 1.66
C THR A 296 -3.51 3.40 0.56
N ASP A 297 -4.61 3.48 -0.19
CA ASP A 297 -4.92 2.50 -1.24
C ASP A 297 -4.55 3.04 -2.63
N PRO A 298 -3.53 2.47 -3.32
CA PRO A 298 -3.07 2.97 -4.61
C PRO A 298 -4.12 2.88 -5.73
N ALA A 299 -5.17 2.07 -5.57
CA ALA A 299 -6.29 1.99 -6.51
C ALA A 299 -7.39 3.04 -6.26
N ARG A 300 -7.30 3.80 -5.15
CA ARG A 300 -8.31 4.80 -4.75
C ARG A 300 -7.76 6.23 -4.65
N VAL A 301 -6.46 6.39 -4.42
CA VAL A 301 -5.85 7.68 -4.04
C VAL A 301 -4.66 8.07 -4.92
N TYR A 302 -4.20 9.31 -4.78
CA TYR A 302 -3.19 9.93 -5.65
C TYR A 302 -1.86 10.13 -4.93
N ILE A 303 -0.76 10.04 -5.68
CA ILE A 303 0.55 10.52 -5.23
C ILE A 303 0.58 12.04 -5.40
N ILE A 304 0.96 12.77 -4.36
CA ILE A 304 0.97 14.24 -4.32
C ILE A 304 2.36 14.82 -4.08
N ASP A 305 3.28 14.03 -3.55
CA ASP A 305 4.68 14.40 -3.36
C ASP A 305 5.55 13.16 -3.55
N ALA A 306 6.74 13.32 -4.10
CA ALA A 306 7.76 12.28 -4.14
C ALA A 306 9.12 12.92 -3.97
N GLY A 307 9.90 12.44 -3.01
CA GLY A 307 11.29 12.83 -2.84
C GLY A 307 12.22 11.67 -3.14
N PHE A 308 13.39 11.99 -3.67
CA PHE A 308 14.46 11.03 -3.84
C PHE A 308 15.81 11.71 -3.73
N GLU A 309 16.77 10.97 -3.19
CA GLU A 309 18.17 11.36 -3.12
C GLU A 309 19.07 10.12 -3.17
N PHE A 310 20.33 10.35 -3.50
CA PHE A 310 21.36 9.33 -3.58
C PHE A 310 22.27 9.42 -2.36
N MET A 311 22.72 8.28 -1.86
CA MET A 311 23.72 8.23 -0.81
C MET A 311 24.61 7.01 -0.98
N ASN A 312 25.90 7.19 -0.74
CA ASN A 312 26.84 6.09 -0.62
C ASN A 312 26.85 5.61 0.84
N MET A 313 26.59 4.33 1.07
CA MET A 313 26.49 3.71 2.39
C MET A 313 27.88 3.45 2.99
N ILE A 314 28.90 3.23 2.16
CA ILE A 314 30.26 2.92 2.58
C ILE A 314 31.23 4.02 2.17
N SER A 315 31.25 4.38 0.88
CA SER A 315 32.14 5.41 0.37
C SER A 315 31.62 6.82 0.68
N PRO A 316 32.47 7.85 0.64
CA PRO A 316 32.02 9.24 0.71
C PRO A 316 31.13 9.61 -0.49
N ARG A 317 30.37 10.71 -0.38
CA ARG A 317 29.67 11.28 -1.54
C ARG A 317 30.64 11.56 -2.71
N PRO A 318 30.21 11.40 -3.98
CA PRO A 318 31.07 11.68 -5.13
C PRO A 318 31.56 13.14 -5.15
N SER A 319 32.82 13.34 -5.55
CA SER A 319 33.41 14.67 -5.70
C SER A 319 32.79 15.40 -6.89
N GLY A 320 32.32 16.63 -6.69
CA GLY A 320 31.77 17.48 -7.75
C GLY A 320 30.24 17.44 -7.87
N GLU A 321 29.56 16.58 -7.11
CA GLU A 321 28.10 16.66 -6.97
C GLU A 321 27.71 18.01 -6.35
N PRO A 322 26.66 18.68 -6.87
CA PRO A 322 26.21 19.96 -6.35
C PRO A 322 25.95 19.91 -4.84
N LEU A 323 26.27 21.01 -4.17
CA LEU A 323 25.83 21.31 -2.82
C LEU A 323 24.65 22.28 -2.92
N GLY A 324 23.69 22.19 -2.01
CA GLY A 324 22.69 23.25 -1.83
C GLY A 324 21.27 22.93 -2.31
N TYR A 325 20.84 21.66 -2.30
CA TYR A 325 19.40 21.43 -2.16
C TYR A 325 18.99 21.84 -0.75
N CYS A 326 17.99 22.70 -0.64
CA CYS A 326 17.43 23.10 0.65
C CYS A 326 16.23 22.21 0.97
N TYR A 327 16.36 21.39 2.00
CA TYR A 327 15.21 20.78 2.67
C TYR A 327 14.28 21.88 3.19
N GLU A 328 13.01 21.56 3.40
CA GLU A 328 12.01 22.51 3.87
C GLU A 328 12.39 23.10 5.24
N GLN A 329 13.04 22.29 6.08
CA GLN A 329 13.53 22.71 7.39
C GLN A 329 15.05 22.77 7.44
N GLY A 330 15.59 23.83 8.05
CA GLY A 330 17.03 24.10 8.10
C GLY A 330 17.83 23.19 9.04
N TYR A 331 17.19 22.32 9.81
CA TYR A 331 17.86 21.36 10.69
C TYR A 331 18.23 20.05 9.98
N TYR A 332 17.81 19.84 8.74
CA TYR A 332 18.29 18.73 7.92
C TYR A 332 19.62 19.11 7.26
N GLU A 333 20.69 18.38 7.62
CA GLU A 333 22.01 18.57 7.02
C GLU A 333 22.23 17.55 5.90
N ALA A 334 22.43 18.02 4.66
CA ALA A 334 22.58 17.13 3.51
C ALA A 334 23.70 16.09 3.69
N GLY A 335 24.81 16.46 4.35
CA GLY A 335 25.93 15.54 4.63
C GLY A 335 26.40 14.80 3.37
N ASP A 336 26.28 13.48 3.40
CA ASP A 336 26.67 12.57 2.31
C ASP A 336 25.59 12.38 1.23
N ALA A 337 24.42 12.98 1.37
CA ALA A 337 23.37 12.92 0.36
C ALA A 337 23.70 13.79 -0.86
N TYR A 338 23.31 13.33 -2.05
CA TYR A 338 23.49 14.05 -3.31
C TYR A 338 22.34 13.73 -4.29
N GLY A 339 22.21 14.52 -5.36
CA GLY A 339 21.18 14.30 -6.37
C GLY A 339 19.75 14.45 -5.85
N GLN A 340 19.55 15.24 -4.79
CA GLN A 340 18.24 15.51 -4.19
C GLN A 340 17.27 16.08 -5.22
N ALA A 341 16.05 15.56 -5.23
CA ALA A 341 14.93 16.16 -5.94
C ALA A 341 13.62 15.82 -5.24
N ARG A 342 12.69 16.78 -5.31
CA ARG A 342 11.32 16.64 -4.85
C ARG A 342 10.39 17.02 -5.99
N LEU A 343 9.42 16.16 -6.26
CA LEU A 343 8.40 16.37 -7.26
C LEU A 343 7.05 16.51 -6.56
N SER A 344 6.35 17.58 -6.90
CA SER A 344 5.01 17.86 -6.41
C SER A 344 4.00 17.58 -7.52
N PHE A 345 2.91 16.89 -7.17
CA PHE A 345 1.89 16.44 -8.10
C PHE A 345 0.51 16.98 -7.74
N GLY A 346 -0.37 16.97 -8.74
CA GLY A 346 -1.75 17.42 -8.62
C GLY A 346 -2.76 16.30 -8.39
N VAL A 347 -3.99 16.69 -8.13
CA VAL A 347 -5.16 15.81 -8.01
C VAL A 347 -6.30 16.32 -8.91
N PRO A 348 -7.31 15.48 -9.26
CA PRO A 348 -8.49 15.96 -9.98
C PRO A 348 -9.25 17.05 -9.20
N ALA A 349 -9.98 17.90 -9.92
CA ALA A 349 -10.76 19.00 -9.32
C ALA A 349 -11.77 18.53 -8.26
N GLN A 350 -12.44 17.39 -8.48
CA GLN A 350 -13.35 16.79 -7.49
C GLN A 350 -12.61 16.40 -6.20
N ASN A 351 -11.42 15.80 -6.32
CA ASN A 351 -10.60 15.41 -5.16
C ASN A 351 -10.11 16.64 -4.39
N ALA A 352 -9.62 17.67 -5.08
CA ALA A 352 -9.22 18.93 -4.47
C ALA A 352 -10.37 19.61 -3.72
N LEU A 353 -11.57 19.64 -4.30
CA LEU A 353 -12.75 20.25 -3.66
C LEU A 353 -13.15 19.56 -2.35
N LEU A 354 -13.01 18.23 -2.30
CA LEU A 354 -13.27 17.45 -1.09
C LEU A 354 -12.21 17.70 -0.01
N GLY A 355 -10.96 17.92 -0.42
CA GLY A 355 -9.82 18.12 0.47
C GLY A 355 -9.51 16.89 1.33
N ASN A 356 -8.47 17.00 2.17
CA ASN A 356 -8.16 15.97 3.16
C ASN A 356 -7.43 16.59 4.37
N PRO A 357 -8.15 16.97 5.43
CA PRO A 357 -7.56 17.60 6.61
C PRO A 357 -6.49 16.74 7.30
N LEU A 358 -6.67 15.40 7.32
CA LEU A 358 -5.69 14.50 7.91
C LEU A 358 -4.35 14.57 7.18
N ILE A 359 -4.37 14.63 5.84
CA ILE A 359 -3.15 14.74 5.04
C ILE A 359 -2.51 16.11 5.20
N LEU A 360 -3.30 17.18 5.30
CA LEU A 360 -2.79 18.52 5.63
C LEU A 360 -2.08 18.53 6.98
N ASP A 361 -2.71 17.98 8.02
CA ASP A 361 -2.12 17.95 9.37
C ASP A 361 -0.84 17.10 9.42
N LEU A 362 -0.81 16.01 8.64
CA LEU A 362 0.32 15.09 8.58
C LEU A 362 1.52 15.67 7.81
N THR A 363 1.27 16.15 6.59
CA THR A 363 2.31 16.49 5.59
C THR A 363 2.53 18.00 5.43
N GLY A 364 1.62 18.83 5.94
CA GLY A 364 1.56 20.25 5.61
C GLY A 364 1.08 20.58 4.19
N ILE A 365 0.75 19.56 3.38
CA ILE A 365 0.26 19.74 2.01
C ILE A 365 -1.26 19.85 2.01
N ASP A 366 -1.77 21.02 1.63
CA ASP A 366 -3.21 21.19 1.38
C ASP A 366 -3.59 20.65 0.00
N VAL A 367 -4.34 19.55 -0.02
CA VAL A 367 -4.86 18.92 -1.25
C VAL A 367 -5.77 19.87 -2.03
N ARG A 368 -6.43 20.84 -1.36
CA ARG A 368 -7.32 21.81 -2.01
C ARG A 368 -6.57 22.72 -2.99
N ASP A 369 -5.27 22.95 -2.73
CA ASP A 369 -4.41 23.79 -3.56
C ASP A 369 -3.71 22.98 -4.69
N ARG A 370 -4.02 21.68 -4.82
CA ARG A 370 -3.36 20.75 -5.76
C ARG A 370 -4.17 20.48 -7.03
N ALA A 371 -5.22 21.25 -7.30
CA ALA A 371 -5.90 21.27 -8.60
C ALA A 371 -5.43 22.48 -9.43
N GLY A 372 -5.36 22.30 -10.75
CA GLY A 372 -5.07 23.40 -11.69
C GLY A 372 -3.83 23.14 -12.56
N THR A 373 -3.40 24.17 -13.28
CA THR A 373 -2.30 24.07 -14.27
C THR A 373 -0.92 23.97 -13.63
N ASP A 374 -0.79 24.41 -12.38
CA ASP A 374 0.49 24.46 -11.67
C ASP A 374 0.90 23.08 -11.13
N PHE A 375 -0.05 22.15 -11.02
CA PHE A 375 0.18 20.78 -10.55
C PHE A 375 -0.35 19.75 -11.53
N ARG A 376 0.55 19.03 -12.20
CA ARG A 376 0.20 17.92 -13.10
C ARG A 376 -0.05 16.64 -12.29
N LEU A 377 -1.10 15.90 -12.62
CA LEU A 377 -1.35 14.58 -12.03
C LEU A 377 -0.24 13.60 -12.44
N PHE A 378 0.30 12.86 -11.48
CA PHE A 378 1.37 11.90 -11.74
C PHE A 378 0.97 10.84 -12.78
N ASP A 379 -0.26 10.33 -12.69
CA ASP A 379 -0.78 9.30 -13.61
C ASP A 379 -1.02 9.80 -15.05
N GLU A 380 -1.09 11.13 -15.23
CA GLU A 380 -1.17 11.82 -16.52
C GLU A 380 0.14 12.51 -16.94
N TRP A 381 1.27 12.15 -16.29
CA TRP A 381 2.60 12.69 -16.58
C TRP A 381 3.60 11.60 -17.02
N PRO A 382 3.62 11.24 -18.31
CA PRO A 382 4.51 10.19 -18.82
C PRO A 382 5.99 10.48 -18.58
N GLU A 383 6.44 11.74 -18.72
CA GLU A 383 7.84 12.10 -18.53
C GLU A 383 8.31 11.86 -17.09
N ALA A 384 7.47 12.20 -16.10
CA ALA A 384 7.76 11.91 -14.69
C ALA A 384 7.78 10.41 -14.41
N GLN A 385 6.83 9.64 -14.96
CA GLN A 385 6.79 8.18 -14.81
C GLN A 385 8.03 7.51 -15.41
N VAL A 386 8.43 7.90 -16.63
CA VAL A 386 9.63 7.38 -17.30
C VAL A 386 10.89 7.75 -16.54
N GLY A 387 11.01 9.02 -16.13
CA GLY A 387 12.16 9.49 -15.36
C GLY A 387 12.30 8.79 -14.00
N LEU A 388 11.18 8.46 -13.34
CA LEU A 388 11.18 7.69 -12.11
C LEU A 388 11.59 6.23 -12.38
N LEU A 389 11.00 5.56 -13.37
CA LEU A 389 11.35 4.18 -13.70
C LEU A 389 12.84 4.03 -14.02
N GLN A 390 13.40 4.93 -14.82
CA GLN A 390 14.82 4.91 -15.17
C GLN A 390 15.71 4.96 -13.93
N ARG A 391 15.38 5.77 -12.92
CA ARG A 391 16.12 5.82 -11.66
C ARG A 391 16.00 4.52 -10.86
N LEU A 392 14.78 3.98 -10.77
CA LEU A 392 14.50 2.72 -10.06
C LEU A 392 15.20 1.49 -10.69
N GLU A 393 15.49 1.54 -12.00
CA GLU A 393 16.26 0.52 -12.72
C GLU A 393 17.79 0.73 -12.62
N GLN A 394 18.23 1.97 -12.42
CA GLN A 394 19.65 2.33 -12.40
C GLN A 394 20.33 1.88 -11.11
N GLN A 395 19.68 2.00 -9.95
CA GLN A 395 20.24 1.47 -8.71
C GLN A 395 19.19 0.93 -7.74
N PRO A 396 19.60 0.09 -6.76
CA PRO A 396 18.73 -0.34 -5.68
C PRO A 396 18.10 0.85 -4.97
N TYR A 397 16.77 0.87 -4.93
CA TYR A 397 16.06 1.89 -4.17
C TYR A 397 15.78 1.42 -2.75
N VAL A 398 15.78 2.37 -1.82
CA VAL A 398 15.52 2.18 -0.40
C VAL A 398 14.24 2.92 -0.04
N ALA A 399 13.36 2.27 0.70
CA ALA A 399 12.17 2.89 1.28
C ALA A 399 11.88 2.26 2.66
N HIS A 400 11.21 3.00 3.55
CA HIS A 400 10.85 2.51 4.87
C HIS A 400 9.46 1.90 4.83
N ASN A 401 9.34 0.57 4.95
CA ASN A 401 8.12 -0.17 4.59
C ASN A 401 7.84 -0.10 3.07
N ALA A 402 8.87 -0.42 2.28
CA ALA A 402 8.92 -0.39 0.80
C ALA A 402 7.74 -1.06 0.07
N ARG A 403 6.92 -1.85 0.78
CA ARG A 403 5.65 -2.37 0.29
C ARG A 403 4.70 -1.26 -0.13
N PHE A 404 4.71 -0.12 0.55
CA PHE A 404 3.84 1.02 0.26
C PHE A 404 4.16 1.58 -1.12
N GLU A 405 5.38 2.07 -1.33
CA GLU A 405 5.90 2.63 -2.58
C GLU A 405 5.76 1.62 -3.72
N HIS A 406 6.16 0.36 -3.46
CA HIS A 406 6.03 -0.72 -4.45
C HIS A 406 4.58 -0.88 -4.93
N SER A 407 3.59 -0.81 -4.03
CA SER A 407 2.18 -0.95 -4.39
C SER A 407 1.67 0.21 -5.25
N PHE A 408 2.14 1.43 -4.97
CA PHE A 408 1.83 2.60 -5.79
C PHE A 408 2.51 2.53 -7.15
N PHE A 409 3.78 2.16 -7.23
CA PHE A 409 4.51 2.08 -8.50
C PHE A 409 3.93 1.02 -9.44
N MET A 410 3.48 -0.13 -8.90
CA MET A 410 2.77 -1.15 -9.68
C MET A 410 1.54 -0.60 -10.43
N LEU A 411 0.80 0.35 -9.85
CA LEU A 411 -0.45 0.89 -10.40
C LEU A 411 -0.32 2.31 -10.97
N ASN A 412 0.86 2.92 -10.96
CA ASN A 412 1.04 4.29 -11.42
C ASN A 412 2.16 4.42 -12.47
N VAL A 413 3.26 3.69 -12.31
CA VAL A 413 4.44 3.85 -13.16
C VAL A 413 4.36 2.88 -14.33
N ALA A 414 4.20 3.42 -15.55
CA ALA A 414 4.25 2.61 -16.76
C ALA A 414 5.58 1.84 -16.86
N GLY A 415 5.53 0.52 -17.04
CA GLY A 415 6.72 -0.34 -17.17
C GLY A 415 7.32 -0.87 -15.86
N TYR A 416 6.91 -0.36 -14.70
CA TYR A 416 7.47 -0.77 -13.41
C TYR A 416 7.21 -2.25 -13.11
N ALA A 417 5.98 -2.72 -13.31
CA ALA A 417 5.62 -4.11 -13.03
C ALA A 417 6.43 -5.10 -13.89
N GLU A 418 6.57 -4.80 -15.17
CA GLU A 418 7.35 -5.55 -16.14
C GLU A 418 8.83 -5.60 -15.74
N SER A 419 9.40 -4.43 -15.45
CA SER A 419 10.81 -4.27 -15.05
C SER A 419 11.13 -4.98 -13.74
N TYR A 420 10.26 -4.82 -12.73
CA TYR A 420 10.37 -5.54 -11.48
C TYR A 420 10.26 -7.06 -11.69
N ARG A 421 9.31 -7.54 -12.50
CA ARG A 421 9.16 -8.98 -12.85
C ARG A 421 10.35 -9.52 -13.67
N ALA A 422 11.04 -8.67 -14.42
CA ALA A 422 12.27 -9.00 -15.13
C ALA A 422 13.50 -9.07 -14.20
N GLY A 423 13.40 -8.53 -12.98
CA GLY A 423 14.49 -8.50 -12.01
C GLY A 423 15.44 -7.32 -12.16
N ASN A 424 15.04 -6.28 -12.90
CA ASN A 424 15.84 -5.08 -13.13
C ASN A 424 15.78 -4.11 -11.93
N ILE A 425 14.73 -4.21 -11.12
CA ILE A 425 14.53 -3.36 -9.94
C ILE A 425 14.91 -4.14 -8.69
N THR A 426 15.76 -3.54 -7.85
CA THR A 426 16.13 -4.07 -6.53
C THR A 426 15.55 -3.17 -5.45
N ILE A 427 14.77 -3.76 -4.54
CA ILE A 427 14.08 -3.05 -3.46
C ILE A 427 14.75 -3.39 -2.14
N ILE A 428 15.18 -2.36 -1.39
CA ILE A 428 15.69 -2.49 -0.03
C ILE A 428 14.66 -1.85 0.90
N ASP A 429 14.33 -2.55 1.99
CA ASP A 429 13.34 -2.09 2.96
C ASP A 429 14.01 -1.92 4.32
N THR A 430 13.97 -0.71 4.86
CA THR A 430 14.60 -0.39 6.16
C THR A 430 13.74 -0.80 7.36
N LEU A 431 12.44 -1.08 7.19
CA LEU A 431 11.60 -1.52 8.32
C LEU A 431 12.05 -2.89 8.87
N PRO A 432 12.35 -3.91 8.05
CA PRO A 432 13.01 -5.13 8.51
C PRO A 432 14.37 -4.90 9.16
N MET A 433 15.14 -3.89 8.72
CA MET A 433 16.43 -3.57 9.34
C MET A 433 16.24 -3.08 10.78
N SER A 434 15.33 -2.12 11.00
CA SER A 434 14.92 -1.70 12.35
C SER A 434 14.55 -2.92 13.17
N ARG A 435 13.59 -3.72 12.70
CA ARG A 435 13.11 -4.88 13.46
C ARG A 435 14.18 -5.93 13.79
N ARG A 436 15.18 -6.10 12.92
CA ARG A 436 16.17 -7.18 13.05
C ARG A 436 17.38 -6.78 13.88
N TRP A 437 17.82 -5.54 13.73
CA TRP A 437 19.13 -5.10 14.22
C TRP A 437 19.08 -3.93 15.19
N ASP A 438 17.92 -3.26 15.34
CA ASP A 438 17.70 -2.21 16.33
C ASP A 438 17.14 -2.80 17.62
N GLU A 439 17.91 -2.75 18.70
CA GLU A 439 17.47 -3.27 20.00
C GLU A 439 16.40 -2.38 20.65
N GLY A 440 16.37 -1.09 20.31
CA GLY A 440 15.38 -0.14 20.80
C GLY A 440 14.02 -0.24 20.11
N SER A 441 13.88 -1.09 19.08
CA SER A 441 12.60 -1.30 18.40
C SER A 441 11.78 -2.46 18.99
N ILE A 442 12.32 -3.17 19.98
CA ILE A 442 11.72 -4.36 20.59
C ILE A 442 10.38 -4.02 21.26
N PRO A 443 9.37 -4.92 21.23
CA PRO A 443 8.10 -4.68 21.90
C PRO A 443 8.21 -4.42 23.40
N ASP A 444 7.52 -3.38 23.86
CA ASP A 444 7.32 -3.03 25.26
C ASP A 444 5.83 -2.82 25.57
N ASP A 445 5.51 -2.22 26.71
CA ASP A 445 4.12 -2.00 27.13
C ASP A 445 3.44 -0.85 26.35
N GLU A 446 4.21 0.14 25.91
CA GLU A 446 3.69 1.25 25.08
C GLU A 446 3.53 0.82 23.61
N HIS A 447 4.44 -0.03 23.13
CA HIS A 447 4.57 -0.51 21.76
C HIS A 447 4.56 -2.05 21.75
N PRO A 448 3.39 -2.70 21.93
CA PRO A 448 3.30 -4.16 22.03
C PRO A 448 3.73 -4.92 20.76
N TYR A 449 3.91 -4.23 19.64
CA TYR A 449 4.41 -4.81 18.39
C TYR A 449 5.80 -4.27 17.97
N GLY A 450 6.44 -3.52 18.86
CA GLY A 450 7.72 -2.84 18.62
C GLY A 450 7.55 -1.51 17.88
N ASN A 451 8.42 -0.55 18.18
CA ASN A 451 8.38 0.77 17.56
C ASN A 451 9.34 0.86 16.37
N ASN A 452 8.80 0.63 15.16
CA ASN A 452 9.54 0.61 13.91
C ASN A 452 9.04 1.68 12.95
N THR A 453 8.49 2.79 13.45
CA THR A 453 8.17 3.94 12.60
C THR A 453 9.47 4.57 12.09
N LEU A 454 9.39 5.30 10.98
CA LEU A 454 10.55 6.01 10.45
C LEU A 454 11.04 7.06 11.45
N ASP A 455 10.16 7.88 12.02
CA ASP A 455 10.48 8.81 13.11
C ASP A 455 11.31 8.17 14.23
N ALA A 456 10.85 7.04 14.79
CA ALA A 456 11.50 6.40 15.91
C ALA A 456 12.82 5.74 15.52
N TYR A 457 12.86 5.12 14.34
CA TYR A 457 14.08 4.55 13.79
C TYR A 457 15.13 5.63 13.54
N ALA A 458 14.76 6.73 12.89
CA ALA A 458 15.64 7.85 12.60
C ALA A 458 16.21 8.47 13.88
N LYS A 459 15.40 8.66 14.92
CA LYS A 459 15.85 9.15 16.23
C LYS A 459 16.88 8.22 16.88
N ARG A 460 16.60 6.92 16.93
CA ARG A 460 17.50 5.95 17.55
C ARG A 460 18.83 5.81 16.81
N GLN A 461 18.82 5.97 15.49
CA GLN A 461 20.02 5.93 14.66
C GLN A 461 20.70 7.31 14.53
N GLY A 462 20.22 8.35 15.23
CA GLY A 462 20.83 9.68 15.23
C GLY A 462 20.70 10.45 13.90
N ALA A 463 19.73 10.09 13.06
CA ALA A 463 19.39 10.81 11.83
C ALA A 463 18.39 11.96 12.07
N LEU A 464 17.65 11.90 13.17
CA LEU A 464 16.69 12.92 13.58
C LEU A 464 16.89 13.23 15.07
N ASP A 465 16.92 14.51 15.42
CA ASP A 465 17.05 14.91 16.83
C ASP A 465 15.79 14.50 17.63
N ALA A 466 15.98 14.12 18.89
CA ALA A 466 14.88 13.64 19.74
C ALA A 466 13.78 14.69 19.99
N SER A 467 14.10 15.98 19.85
CA SER A 467 13.14 17.09 19.98
C SER A 467 12.33 17.37 18.71
N GLN A 468 12.72 16.79 17.58
CA GLN A 468 12.08 16.99 16.28
C GLN A 468 11.12 15.85 15.96
N SER A 469 10.32 16.02 14.91
CA SER A 469 9.44 14.97 14.38
C SER A 469 9.64 14.83 12.88
N GLU A 470 9.39 13.62 12.39
CA GLU A 470 9.18 13.33 10.96
C GLU A 470 8.20 14.34 10.35
N ARG A 471 8.49 14.77 9.11
CA ARG A 471 7.74 15.85 8.45
C ARG A 471 6.68 15.31 7.49
N HIS A 472 6.74 14.04 7.12
CA HIS A 472 5.84 13.45 6.11
C HIS A 472 5.91 14.24 4.81
N LEU A 473 7.15 14.36 4.34
CA LEU A 473 7.50 14.97 3.07
C LEU A 473 8.50 14.05 2.39
N GLY A 474 8.26 13.74 1.11
CA GLY A 474 8.97 12.64 0.47
C GLY A 474 10.49 12.83 0.47
N LEU A 475 11.02 14.04 0.44
CA LEU A 475 12.48 14.23 0.41
C LEU A 475 13.09 14.19 1.80
N GLU A 476 12.48 14.86 2.78
CA GLU A 476 12.91 14.87 4.17
C GLU A 476 12.88 13.47 4.78
N ASP A 477 11.84 12.69 4.48
CA ASP A 477 11.66 11.33 4.99
C ASP A 477 12.63 10.37 4.29
N THR A 478 12.84 10.54 2.98
CA THR A 478 13.93 9.87 2.26
C THR A 478 15.28 10.13 2.95
N HIS A 479 15.55 11.38 3.30
CA HIS A 479 16.82 11.80 3.85
C HIS A 479 17.10 11.16 5.21
N ILE A 480 16.19 11.32 6.17
CA ILE A 480 16.37 10.73 7.51
C ILE A 480 16.45 9.20 7.45
N MET A 481 15.73 8.58 6.52
CA MET A 481 15.80 7.13 6.30
C MET A 481 17.19 6.69 5.84
N LEU A 482 17.78 7.36 4.84
CA LEU A 482 19.11 7.01 4.33
C LEU A 482 20.20 7.28 5.36
N VAL A 483 20.14 8.42 6.06
CA VAL A 483 21.09 8.73 7.15
C VAL A 483 21.00 7.67 8.25
N ALA A 484 19.78 7.30 8.68
CA ALA A 484 19.57 6.28 9.70
C ALA A 484 20.10 4.92 9.26
N MET A 485 19.82 4.52 8.01
CA MET A 485 20.36 3.31 7.42
C MET A 485 21.89 3.31 7.39
N LYS A 486 22.51 4.41 6.96
CA LYS A 486 23.97 4.55 6.89
C LYS A 486 24.62 4.43 8.27
N HIS A 487 24.11 5.15 9.27
CA HIS A 487 24.61 5.08 10.65
C HIS A 487 24.50 3.66 11.21
N HIS A 488 23.33 3.03 11.05
CA HIS A 488 23.09 1.68 11.55
C HIS A 488 24.01 0.65 10.88
N LEU A 489 24.19 0.74 9.56
CA LEU A 489 25.15 -0.11 8.83
C LEU A 489 26.59 0.12 9.30
N GLY A 490 26.97 1.36 9.58
CA GLY A 490 28.28 1.69 10.15
C GLY A 490 28.55 0.99 11.48
N VAL A 491 27.57 1.03 12.40
CA VAL A 491 27.63 0.32 13.69
C VAL A 491 27.73 -1.19 13.48
N LEU A 492 26.87 -1.76 12.64
CA LEU A 492 26.87 -3.19 12.35
C LEU A 492 28.19 -3.66 11.72
N HIS A 493 28.80 -2.85 10.86
CA HIS A 493 30.10 -3.15 10.27
C HIS A 493 31.21 -3.16 11.34
N ALA A 494 31.25 -2.14 12.21
CA ALA A 494 32.22 -2.04 13.28
C ALA A 494 32.13 -3.21 14.28
N GLU A 495 30.91 -3.71 14.53
CA GLU A 495 30.65 -4.83 15.44
C GLU A 495 30.72 -6.21 14.77
N GLY A 496 30.94 -6.28 13.44
CA GLY A 496 30.90 -7.55 12.70
C GLY A 496 29.52 -8.24 12.73
N ARG A 497 28.45 -7.46 12.82
CA ARG A 497 27.04 -7.90 12.86
C ARG A 497 26.36 -7.73 11.50
N GLY A 498 25.08 -8.09 11.46
CA GLY A 498 24.22 -7.87 10.30
C GLY A 498 24.78 -8.49 9.02
N PRO A 499 24.93 -7.72 7.91
CA PRO A 499 25.50 -8.21 6.67
C PRO A 499 26.90 -8.79 6.83
N TRP A 500 27.70 -8.33 7.81
CA TRP A 500 29.08 -8.78 8.04
C TRP A 500 29.21 -9.94 9.02
N SER A 501 28.12 -10.34 9.67
CA SER A 501 28.11 -11.52 10.56
C SER A 501 28.37 -12.83 9.80
N ALA A 502 28.63 -13.91 10.55
CA ALA A 502 28.80 -15.26 9.98
C ALA A 502 27.59 -15.73 9.13
N ALA A 503 26.39 -15.26 9.45
CA ALA A 503 25.16 -15.55 8.70
C ALA A 503 24.81 -14.48 7.65
N GLY A 504 25.65 -13.46 7.49
CA GLY A 504 25.45 -12.37 6.56
C GLY A 504 25.59 -12.78 5.09
N ARG A 505 24.96 -12.02 4.18
CA ARG A 505 24.89 -12.34 2.74
C ARG A 505 25.79 -11.42 1.92
N PRO A 506 26.60 -11.96 0.98
CA PRO A 506 27.31 -11.14 -0.01
C PRO A 506 26.34 -10.54 -1.04
N GLY A 507 26.82 -9.57 -1.83
CA GLY A 507 26.04 -8.79 -2.80
C GLY A 507 25.35 -7.57 -2.19
N ASN A 508 24.51 -6.90 -2.99
CA ASN A 508 23.79 -5.69 -2.55
C ASN A 508 22.64 -5.96 -1.58
N GLY A 509 22.15 -7.21 -1.50
CA GLY A 509 20.91 -7.55 -0.80
C GLY A 509 19.66 -7.04 -1.54
N GLY A 510 18.51 -7.05 -0.86
CA GLY A 510 17.24 -6.57 -1.41
C GLY A 510 16.41 -7.57 -2.23
N LYS A 511 15.14 -7.22 -2.43
CA LYS A 511 14.17 -7.98 -3.21
C LYS A 511 14.36 -7.74 -4.71
N ARG A 512 14.33 -8.82 -5.49
CA ARG A 512 14.20 -8.80 -6.96
C ARG A 512 13.47 -10.05 -7.44
N CYS A 513 12.73 -9.97 -8.54
CA CYS A 513 12.28 -11.18 -9.23
C CYS A 513 13.45 -11.81 -10.03
N GLY A 514 13.42 -13.12 -10.24
CA GLY A 514 14.21 -13.76 -11.31
C GLY A 514 15.70 -14.07 -11.06
N LYS A 515 16.32 -13.74 -9.92
CA LYS A 515 17.69 -14.21 -9.60
C LYS A 515 17.84 -14.64 -8.15
N ARG A 516 17.69 -15.95 -7.89
CA ARG A 516 18.48 -16.63 -6.85
C ARG A 516 19.84 -16.90 -7.49
N TRP A 517 20.89 -16.31 -6.94
CA TRP A 517 22.26 -16.78 -7.19
C TRP A 517 22.47 -18.08 -6.42
#